data_AF-Q6MMH6-F1
#
_entry.id   AF-Q6MMH6-F1
#
_cell.length_a   1.000
_cell.length_b   1.000
_cell.length_c   1.000
_cell.angle_alpha   90.00
_cell.angle_beta   90.00
_cell.angle_gamma   90.00
#
_symmetry.space_group_name_H-M   'P 1'
#
loop_
_entity.id
_entity.type
_entity.pdbx_description
1 polymer ?
#
loop_
_entity_poly.entity_id
_entity_poly.type
_entity_poly.pdbx_seq_one_letter_code
_entity_poly.pdbx_strand_id
1 'polypeptide(L)'
;MSLQAKLQVPVGESVAEKMDGFSHNGSIEALASGIGKRKNQDMKNIFRSLKQAFESLLRLRMFLLILGPPLATVLALLVLFIVYWSAWTVGIAGVIGNLWGFQWVQQATGLTDLSLWLAMLFLVMAFIPLAYVISVLIVSIFVMPVVLKWVGDQDFRSLEKRRGGTLAGSVWNTVMATLLFVVAFMLTLPLWLIPGFQLVVPLVLTAWLNKKVFLYDVLQDYASKEERKSIESEESGSLYLMGLLLGLLSYIPLAFFFVPIISALSYTYYGLNALEDRRK
;
A
#
# COMPACT_ATOMS: atom_id res chain seq x y z
N MET A 1 -63.16 -35.84 -50.05
CA MET A 1 -61.87 -36.38 -50.53
C MET A 1 -60.83 -35.28 -50.34
N SER A 2 -59.98 -35.51 -49.35
CA SER A 2 -58.80 -34.78 -48.84
C SER A 2 -58.48 -33.34 -49.29
N LEU A 3 -58.66 -32.43 -48.33
CA LEU A 3 -57.75 -31.33 -47.95
C LEU A 3 -56.27 -31.66 -48.22
N GLN A 4 -55.57 -30.90 -49.09
CA GLN A 4 -54.14 -30.55 -48.98
C GLN A 4 -53.77 -29.50 -50.05
N ALA A 5 -54.25 -28.27 -49.88
CA ALA A 5 -53.71 -27.09 -50.55
C ALA A 5 -53.33 -26.06 -49.49
N LYS A 6 -52.12 -25.51 -49.61
CA LYS A 6 -51.46 -24.51 -48.75
C LYS A 6 -50.77 -25.07 -47.50
N LEU A 7 -49.45 -25.26 -47.61
CA LEU A 7 -48.43 -24.83 -46.64
C LEU A 7 -47.05 -25.26 -47.16
N GLN A 8 -46.53 -24.55 -48.16
CA GLN A 8 -45.09 -24.46 -48.35
C GLN A 8 -44.64 -23.16 -47.68
N VAL A 9 -44.30 -23.27 -46.40
CA VAL A 9 -43.52 -22.23 -45.71
C VAL A 9 -42.07 -22.44 -46.14
N PRO A 10 -41.35 -21.43 -46.65
CA PRO A 10 -39.93 -21.53 -46.89
C PRO A 10 -39.21 -21.55 -45.54
N VAL A 11 -39.03 -22.74 -44.97
CA VAL A 11 -38.20 -22.98 -43.79
C VAL A 11 -36.82 -23.37 -44.30
N GLY A 12 -35.88 -22.43 -44.35
CA GLY A 12 -34.49 -22.76 -44.71
C GLY A 12 -33.56 -21.56 -44.79
N GLU A 13 -33.85 -20.57 -45.64
CA GLU A 13 -32.84 -19.56 -45.99
C GLU A 13 -32.85 -18.32 -45.09
N SER A 14 -34.01 -17.85 -44.63
CA SER A 14 -34.11 -16.59 -43.87
C SER A 14 -33.53 -16.64 -42.45
N VAL A 15 -33.31 -17.84 -41.89
CA VAL A 15 -32.69 -18.00 -40.55
C VAL A 15 -31.19 -18.24 -40.67
N ALA A 16 -30.72 -18.95 -41.69
CA ALA A 16 -29.29 -19.14 -41.96
C ALA A 16 -28.60 -17.82 -42.33
N GLU A 17 -29.22 -17.01 -43.19
CA GLU A 17 -28.67 -15.71 -43.60
C GLU A 17 -28.60 -14.69 -42.45
N LYS A 18 -29.50 -14.82 -41.46
CA LYS A 18 -29.51 -13.96 -40.27
C LYS A 18 -28.49 -14.39 -39.20
N MET A 19 -27.89 -15.57 -39.34
CA MET A 19 -26.84 -16.10 -38.45
C MET A 19 -25.43 -15.89 -39.01
N ASP A 20 -25.27 -15.73 -40.34
CA ASP A 20 -23.97 -15.44 -40.97
C ASP A 20 -23.45 -14.00 -40.70
N GLY A 21 -24.33 -13.08 -40.29
CA GLY A 21 -23.95 -11.72 -39.90
C GLY A 21 -23.38 -11.57 -38.49
N PHE A 22 -23.52 -12.58 -37.63
CA PHE A 22 -22.93 -12.62 -36.29
C PHE A 22 -21.63 -13.44 -36.32
N SER A 23 -20.62 -12.91 -37.00
CA SER A 23 -19.25 -13.43 -36.91
C SER A 23 -18.84 -13.44 -35.43
N HIS A 24 -18.86 -14.64 -34.83
CA HIS A 24 -18.41 -14.88 -33.45
C HIS A 24 -16.97 -14.37 -33.25
N ASN A 25 -16.16 -14.41 -34.32
CA ASN A 25 -14.79 -13.88 -34.33
C ASN A 25 -14.74 -12.36 -34.17
N GLY A 26 -15.59 -11.60 -34.86
CA GLY A 26 -15.57 -10.13 -34.79
C GLY A 26 -15.91 -9.58 -33.41
N SER A 27 -16.83 -10.23 -32.69
CA SER A 27 -17.17 -9.86 -31.31
C SER A 27 -16.06 -10.23 -30.32
N ILE A 28 -15.42 -11.40 -30.51
CA ILE A 28 -14.29 -11.84 -29.67
C ILE A 28 -13.06 -10.94 -29.88
N GLU A 29 -12.75 -10.57 -31.12
CA GLU A 29 -11.64 -9.65 -31.44
C GLU A 29 -11.90 -8.22 -30.92
N ALA A 30 -13.13 -7.73 -31.01
CA ALA A 30 -13.52 -6.44 -30.43
C ALA A 30 -13.41 -6.44 -28.90
N LEU A 31 -13.83 -7.53 -28.23
CA LEU A 31 -13.68 -7.69 -26.78
C LEU A 31 -12.20 -7.82 -26.36
N ALA A 32 -11.42 -8.66 -27.06
CA ALA A 32 -9.99 -8.86 -26.77
C ALA A 32 -9.19 -7.56 -26.97
N SER A 33 -9.46 -6.82 -28.05
CA SER A 33 -8.82 -5.53 -28.31
C SER A 33 -9.25 -4.44 -27.31
N GLY A 34 -10.51 -4.44 -26.88
CA GLY A 34 -11.02 -3.57 -25.81
C GLY A 34 -10.33 -3.83 -24.46
N ILE A 35 -10.18 -5.09 -24.08
CA ILE A 35 -9.45 -5.52 -22.86
C ILE A 35 -7.98 -5.09 -22.94
N GLY A 36 -7.32 -5.31 -24.08
CA GLY A 36 -5.93 -4.92 -24.29
C GLY A 36 -5.71 -3.40 -24.20
N LYS A 37 -6.61 -2.60 -24.79
CA LYS A 37 -6.57 -1.13 -24.71
C LYS A 37 -6.77 -0.63 -23.28
N ARG A 38 -7.75 -1.18 -22.55
CA ARG A 38 -8.00 -0.83 -21.14
C ARG A 38 -6.76 -1.12 -20.29
N LYS A 39 -6.21 -2.34 -20.38
CA LYS A 39 -5.01 -2.74 -19.62
C LYS A 39 -3.80 -1.83 -19.91
N ASN A 40 -3.60 -1.43 -21.17
CA ASN A 40 -2.53 -0.50 -21.52
C ASN A 40 -2.75 0.90 -20.93
N GLN A 41 -3.99 1.37 -20.88
CA GLN A 41 -4.32 2.65 -20.25
C GLN A 41 -4.09 2.60 -18.73
N ASP A 42 -4.51 1.52 -18.08
CA ASP A 42 -4.29 1.28 -16.64
C ASP A 42 -2.80 1.31 -16.30
N MET A 43 -1.97 0.59 -17.06
CA MET A 43 -0.52 0.57 -16.87
C MET A 43 0.12 1.94 -17.07
N LYS A 44 -0.35 2.72 -18.06
CA LYS A 44 0.12 4.10 -18.28
C LYS A 44 -0.25 5.00 -17.09
N ASN A 45 -1.46 4.87 -16.55
CA ASN A 45 -1.92 5.65 -15.40
C ASN A 45 -1.12 5.31 -14.13
N ILE A 46 -0.85 4.03 -13.90
CA ILE A 46 0.03 3.55 -12.82
C ILE A 46 1.41 4.17 -12.97
N PHE A 47 2.05 4.03 -14.13
CA PHE A 47 3.41 4.53 -14.35
C PHE A 47 3.49 6.06 -14.24
N ARG A 48 2.50 6.78 -14.79
CA ARG A 48 2.39 8.24 -14.66
C ARG A 48 2.33 8.66 -13.19
N SER A 49 1.50 7.98 -12.40
CA SER A 49 1.32 8.30 -10.98
C SER A 49 2.55 7.97 -10.13
N LEU A 50 3.21 6.83 -10.41
CA LEU A 50 4.49 6.47 -9.79
C LEU A 50 5.58 7.48 -10.12
N LYS A 51 5.69 7.87 -11.39
CA LYS A 51 6.66 8.87 -11.85
C LYS A 51 6.42 10.21 -11.16
N GLN A 52 5.18 10.68 -11.12
CA GLN A 52 4.83 11.92 -10.42
C GLN A 52 5.14 11.84 -8.92
N ALA A 53 4.85 10.72 -8.26
CA ALA A 53 5.20 10.49 -6.86
C ALA A 53 6.73 10.55 -6.64
N PHE A 54 7.49 9.93 -7.53
CA PHE A 54 8.95 9.90 -7.47
C PHE A 54 9.58 11.28 -7.72
N GLU A 55 9.15 11.97 -8.78
CA GLU A 55 9.57 13.35 -9.07
C GLU A 55 9.20 14.28 -7.92
N SER A 56 8.03 14.09 -7.33
CA SER A 56 7.59 14.82 -6.14
C SER A 56 8.54 14.62 -4.97
N LEU A 57 8.91 13.37 -4.69
CA LEU A 57 9.84 13.02 -3.61
C LEU A 57 11.26 13.57 -3.86
N LEU A 58 11.69 13.66 -5.12
CA LEU A 58 12.99 14.22 -5.51
C LEU A 58 13.05 15.75 -5.51
N ARG A 59 11.91 16.46 -5.40
CA ARG A 59 11.93 17.92 -5.21
C ARG A 59 12.62 18.21 -3.88
N LEU A 60 13.78 18.89 -3.92
CA LEU A 60 14.67 19.11 -2.77
C LEU A 60 13.94 19.59 -1.49
N ARG A 61 12.93 20.45 -1.65
CA ARG A 61 12.10 20.92 -0.52
C ARG A 61 11.29 19.81 0.16
N MET A 62 10.70 18.90 -0.61
CA MET A 62 9.98 17.75 -0.07
C MET A 62 10.94 16.68 0.44
N PHE A 63 12.03 16.43 -0.27
CA PHE A 63 13.07 15.52 0.20
C PHE A 63 13.59 15.92 1.59
N LEU A 64 13.91 17.21 1.80
CA LEU A 64 14.36 17.72 3.10
C LEU A 64 13.25 17.69 4.16
N LEU A 65 12.00 17.97 3.79
CA LEU A 65 10.86 17.88 4.71
C LEU A 65 10.60 16.45 5.17
N ILE A 66 10.81 15.47 4.28
CA ILE A 66 10.59 14.04 4.53
C ILE A 66 11.77 13.43 5.27
N LEU A 67 13.01 13.74 4.88
CA LEU A 67 14.22 13.16 5.46
C LEU A 67 14.67 13.88 6.73
N GLY A 68 14.35 15.17 6.87
CA GLY A 68 14.75 16.00 8.01
C GLY A 68 14.32 15.42 9.36
N PRO A 69 13.03 15.10 9.58
CA PRO A 69 12.58 14.56 10.86
C PRO A 69 13.17 13.18 11.21
N PRO A 70 13.25 12.19 10.28
CA PRO A 70 13.99 10.96 10.52
C PRO A 70 15.46 11.19 10.87
N LEU A 71 16.15 12.07 10.12
CA LEU A 71 17.57 12.34 10.39
C LEU A 71 17.77 12.96 11.77
N ALA A 72 16.94 13.95 12.12
CA ALA A 72 16.94 14.56 13.44
C ALA A 72 16.64 13.55 14.54
N THR A 73 15.71 12.62 14.31
CA THR A 73 15.36 11.54 15.25
C THR A 73 16.53 10.60 15.46
N VAL A 74 17.16 10.13 14.38
CA VAL A 74 18.33 9.25 14.45
C VAL A 74 19.47 9.95 15.19
N LEU A 75 19.75 11.21 14.88
CA LEU A 75 20.78 12.00 15.57
C LEU A 75 20.47 12.19 17.05
N ALA A 76 19.23 12.55 17.40
CA ALA A 76 18.80 12.72 18.78
C ALA A 76 18.91 11.40 19.57
N LEU A 77 18.45 10.29 18.99
CA LEU A 77 18.58 8.97 19.62
C LEU A 77 20.03 8.54 19.74
N LEU A 78 20.87 8.82 18.75
CA LEU A 78 22.29 8.50 18.80
C LEU A 78 22.98 9.27 19.93
N VAL A 79 22.70 10.56 20.06
CA VAL A 79 23.19 11.38 21.18
C VAL A 79 22.70 10.81 22.52
N LEU A 80 21.41 10.46 22.64
CA LEU A 80 20.88 9.84 23.85
C LEU A 80 21.55 8.49 24.17
N PHE A 81 21.80 7.66 23.17
CA PHE A 81 22.48 6.38 23.33
C PHE A 81 23.92 6.56 23.81
N ILE A 82 24.65 7.52 23.24
CA ILE A 82 26.04 7.80 23.63
C ILE A 82 26.10 8.39 25.03
N VAL A 83 25.28 9.41 25.34
CA VAL A 83 25.28 10.10 26.64
C VAL A 83 24.89 9.15 27.77
N TYR A 84 23.89 8.31 27.55
CA TYR A 84 23.36 7.40 28.58
C TYR A 84 23.86 5.95 28.41
N TRP A 85 24.92 5.72 27.63
CA TRP A 85 25.41 4.37 27.30
C TRP A 85 25.60 3.50 28.55
N SER A 86 26.27 4.04 29.57
CA SER A 86 26.51 3.32 30.84
C SER A 86 25.20 3.00 31.56
N ALA A 87 24.26 3.95 31.63
CA ALA A 87 22.97 3.72 32.29
C ALA A 87 22.14 2.64 31.58
N TRP A 88 22.07 2.69 30.24
CA TRP A 88 21.38 1.69 29.44
C TRP A 88 21.99 0.30 29.60
N THR A 89 23.31 0.20 29.45
CA THR A 89 24.03 -1.09 29.53
C THR A 89 23.90 -1.72 30.91
N VAL A 90 24.09 -0.97 31.99
CA VAL A 90 23.91 -1.48 33.35
C VAL A 90 22.44 -1.83 33.64
N GLY A 91 21.49 -0.99 33.20
CA GLY A 91 20.06 -1.24 33.39
C GLY A 91 19.61 -2.54 32.70
N ILE A 92 19.95 -2.71 31.43
CA ILE A 92 19.63 -3.92 30.66
C ILE A 92 20.39 -5.14 31.19
N ALA A 93 21.68 -4.99 31.55
CA ALA A 93 22.44 -6.08 32.16
C ALA A 93 21.84 -6.54 33.49
N GLY A 94 21.30 -5.61 34.29
CA GLY A 94 20.56 -5.91 35.52
C GLY A 94 19.28 -6.70 35.24
N VAL A 95 18.53 -6.33 34.20
CA VAL A 95 17.35 -7.12 33.77
C VAL A 95 17.76 -8.53 33.36
N ILE A 96 18.77 -8.66 32.50
CA ILE A 96 19.27 -9.96 32.00
C ILE A 96 19.78 -10.83 33.15
N GLY A 97 20.57 -10.26 34.07
CA GLY A 97 21.15 -10.97 35.21
C GLY A 97 20.10 -11.49 36.20
N ASN A 98 18.92 -10.86 36.25
CA ASN A 98 17.80 -11.27 37.08
C ASN A 98 16.85 -12.26 36.39
N LEU A 99 17.07 -12.61 35.12
CA LEU A 99 16.28 -13.64 34.46
C LEU A 99 16.52 -15.00 35.10
N TRP A 100 15.43 -15.74 35.29
CA TRP A 100 15.48 -17.13 35.76
C TRP A 100 16.44 -17.98 34.90
N GLY A 101 17.31 -18.76 35.56
CA GLY A 101 18.30 -19.60 34.89
C GLY A 101 19.57 -18.88 34.41
N PHE A 102 19.59 -17.53 34.32
CA PHE A 102 20.78 -16.81 33.88
C PHE A 102 21.94 -16.93 34.87
N GLN A 103 21.64 -16.92 36.17
CA GLN A 103 22.62 -17.14 37.23
C GLN A 103 23.27 -18.54 37.15
N TRP A 104 22.49 -19.56 36.77
CA TRP A 104 23.02 -20.92 36.55
C TRP A 104 23.99 -20.96 35.35
N VAL A 105 23.63 -20.29 34.24
CA VAL A 105 24.51 -20.17 33.06
C VAL A 105 25.82 -19.46 33.40
N GLN A 106 25.76 -18.36 34.16
CA GLN A 106 26.97 -17.65 34.59
C GLN A 106 27.85 -18.52 35.48
N GLN A 107 27.26 -19.26 36.43
CA GLN A 107 28.01 -20.19 37.28
C GLN A 107 28.64 -21.34 36.48
N ALA A 108 27.93 -21.89 35.50
CA ALA A 108 28.42 -22.99 34.67
C ALA A 108 29.52 -22.56 33.68
N THR A 109 29.44 -21.33 33.15
CA THR A 109 30.40 -20.81 32.16
C THR A 109 31.57 -20.04 32.78
N GLY A 110 31.45 -19.59 34.03
CA GLY A 110 32.44 -18.75 34.71
C GLY A 110 32.51 -17.31 34.18
N LEU A 111 31.65 -16.92 33.24
CA LEU A 111 31.64 -15.59 32.62
C LEU A 111 30.78 -14.63 33.44
N THR A 112 31.42 -13.90 34.36
CA THR A 112 30.74 -12.94 35.25
C THR A 112 30.12 -11.75 34.51
N ASP A 113 30.74 -11.30 33.41
CA ASP A 113 30.28 -10.13 32.64
C ASP A 113 29.32 -10.45 31.50
N LEU A 114 28.84 -11.70 31.40
CA LEU A 114 28.01 -12.15 30.29
C LEU A 114 26.76 -11.28 30.08
N SER A 115 26.10 -10.85 31.16
CA SER A 115 24.92 -9.98 31.07
C SER A 115 25.25 -8.61 30.46
N LEU A 116 26.44 -8.06 30.72
CA LEU A 116 26.89 -6.78 30.19
C LEU A 116 27.14 -6.88 28.68
N TRP A 117 27.83 -7.94 28.23
CA TRP A 117 28.06 -8.17 26.81
C TRP A 117 26.75 -8.37 26.03
N LEU A 118 25.82 -9.15 26.58
CA LEU A 118 24.49 -9.34 25.99
C LEU A 118 23.69 -8.02 25.95
N ALA A 119 23.78 -7.21 27.00
CA ALA A 119 23.15 -5.89 27.03
C ALA A 119 23.69 -4.95 25.95
N MET A 120 25.02 -4.90 25.77
CA MET A 120 25.65 -4.09 24.71
C MET A 120 25.21 -4.56 23.32
N LEU A 121 25.25 -5.88 23.07
CA LEU A 121 24.81 -6.45 21.80
C LEU A 121 23.33 -6.13 21.52
N PHE A 122 22.47 -6.31 22.53
CA PHE A 122 21.05 -5.99 22.44
C PHE A 122 20.83 -4.51 22.10
N LEU A 123 21.51 -3.59 22.79
CA LEU A 123 21.36 -2.14 22.55
C LEU A 123 21.77 -1.74 21.13
N VAL A 124 22.90 -2.26 20.63
CA VAL A 124 23.36 -1.99 19.26
C VAL A 124 22.36 -2.52 18.23
N MET A 125 21.85 -3.74 18.42
CA MET A 125 20.86 -4.34 17.53
C MET A 125 19.49 -3.65 17.62
N ALA A 126 19.10 -3.18 18.80
CA ALA A 126 17.82 -2.51 19.05
C ALA A 126 17.81 -1.06 18.54
N PHE A 127 18.96 -0.41 18.41
CA PHE A 127 19.06 0.99 17.96
C PHE A 127 18.39 1.20 16.59
N ILE A 128 18.75 0.37 15.60
CA ILE A 128 18.23 0.50 14.23
C ILE A 128 16.69 0.39 14.16
N PRO A 129 16.05 -0.68 14.66
CA PRO A 129 14.59 -0.80 14.61
C PRO A 129 13.90 0.25 15.46
N LEU A 130 14.46 0.64 16.62
CA LEU A 130 13.87 1.68 17.46
C LEU A 130 13.89 3.04 16.75
N ALA A 131 15.03 3.42 16.19
CA ALA A 131 15.17 4.66 15.43
C ALA A 131 14.25 4.68 14.21
N TYR A 132 14.11 3.54 13.53
CA TYR A 132 13.16 3.38 12.43
C TYR A 132 11.72 3.62 12.87
N VAL A 133 11.26 2.92 13.91
CA VAL A 133 9.87 3.03 14.41
C VAL A 133 9.56 4.47 14.82
N ILE A 134 10.43 5.11 15.60
CA ILE A 134 10.22 6.49 16.06
C ILE A 134 10.21 7.46 14.86
N SER A 135 11.12 7.27 13.89
CA SER A 135 11.16 8.10 12.69
C SER A 135 9.88 7.98 11.87
N VAL A 136 9.41 6.75 11.64
CA VAL A 136 8.16 6.50 10.90
C VAL A 136 6.96 7.11 11.63
N LEU A 137 6.90 7.01 12.96
CA LEU A 137 5.84 7.62 13.75
C LEU A 137 5.83 9.15 13.59
N ILE A 138 7.00 9.80 13.69
CA ILE A 138 7.12 11.25 13.52
C ILE A 138 6.72 11.67 12.09
N VAL A 139 7.20 10.96 11.07
CA VAL A 139 6.83 11.24 9.67
C VAL A 139 5.34 11.06 9.45
N SER A 140 4.77 9.98 9.97
CA SER A 140 3.35 9.68 9.82
C SER A 140 2.47 10.76 10.45
N ILE A 141 2.83 11.23 11.65
CA ILE A 141 2.01 12.21 12.40
C ILE A 141 2.20 13.63 11.84
N PHE A 142 3.42 14.04 11.50
CA PHE A 142 3.73 15.44 11.20
C PHE A 142 3.95 15.72 9.71
N VAL A 143 4.58 14.81 8.97
CA VAL A 143 5.01 15.06 7.59
C VAL A 143 3.91 14.70 6.60
N MET A 144 3.26 13.55 6.76
CA MET A 144 2.22 13.08 5.85
C MET A 144 1.08 14.10 5.65
N PRO A 145 0.51 14.73 6.69
CA PRO A 145 -0.55 15.73 6.50
C PRO A 145 -0.09 16.95 5.69
N VAL A 146 1.17 17.37 5.88
CA VAL A 146 1.75 18.50 5.16
C VAL A 146 1.99 18.15 3.70
N VAL A 147 2.54 16.97 3.43
CA VAL A 147 2.81 16.47 2.07
C VAL A 147 1.50 16.33 1.29
N LEU A 148 0.47 15.72 1.90
CA LEU A 148 -0.84 15.55 1.27
C LEU A 148 -1.51 16.89 0.94
N LYS A 149 -1.49 17.84 1.90
CA LYS A 149 -2.02 19.19 1.66
C LYS A 149 -1.26 19.91 0.54
N TRP A 150 0.06 19.79 0.53
CA TRP A 150 0.92 20.43 -0.46
C TRP A 150 0.68 19.89 -1.88
N VAL A 151 0.55 18.56 -2.04
CA VAL A 151 0.22 17.93 -3.34
C VAL A 151 -1.16 18.41 -3.82
N GLY A 152 -2.14 18.45 -2.92
CA GLY A 152 -3.48 18.93 -3.23
C GLY A 152 -3.54 20.40 -3.65
N ASP A 153 -2.74 21.26 -3.03
CA ASP A 153 -2.74 22.71 -3.28
C ASP A 153 -1.86 23.13 -4.46
N GLN A 154 -0.81 22.37 -4.81
CA GLN A 154 0.10 22.70 -5.91
C GLN A 154 -0.24 21.97 -7.22
N ASP A 155 -0.37 20.64 -7.17
CA ASP A 155 -0.46 19.84 -8.40
C ASP A 155 -1.92 19.66 -8.88
N PHE A 156 -2.91 19.84 -8.00
CA PHE A 156 -4.35 19.68 -8.31
C PHE A 156 -5.22 20.89 -7.91
N ARG A 157 -4.65 22.09 -7.95
CA ARG A 157 -5.33 23.34 -7.53
C ARG A 157 -6.63 23.64 -8.27
N SER A 158 -6.73 23.21 -9.54
CA SER A 158 -7.91 23.39 -10.39
C SER A 158 -9.05 22.42 -10.06
N LEU A 159 -8.79 21.36 -9.28
CA LEU A 159 -9.78 20.35 -8.98
C LEU A 159 -10.74 20.83 -7.88
N GLU A 160 -12.03 20.89 -8.20
CA GLU A 160 -13.07 21.25 -7.23
C GLU A 160 -13.15 20.22 -6.09
N LYS A 161 -13.08 20.71 -4.83
CA LYS A 161 -13.20 19.89 -3.61
C LYS A 161 -14.67 19.61 -3.31
N ARG A 162 -15.20 18.48 -3.80
CA ARG A 162 -16.62 18.10 -3.64
C ARG A 162 -16.97 17.45 -2.29
N ARG A 163 -15.97 17.14 -1.45
CA ARG A 163 -16.13 16.64 -0.06
C ARG A 163 -17.19 15.53 0.10
N GLY A 164 -17.17 14.54 -0.78
CA GLY A 164 -18.11 13.41 -0.76
C GLY A 164 -17.88 12.39 0.36
N GLY A 165 -16.76 12.50 1.09
CA GLY A 165 -16.46 11.73 2.29
C GLY A 165 -16.40 12.59 3.56
N THR A 166 -16.11 11.95 4.68
CA THR A 166 -15.92 12.61 5.98
C THR A 166 -14.72 12.02 6.70
N LEU A 167 -14.07 12.82 7.54
CA LEU A 167 -12.97 12.36 8.40
C LEU A 167 -13.39 11.16 9.27
N ALA A 168 -14.60 11.19 9.83
CA ALA A 168 -15.15 10.06 10.58
C ALA A 168 -15.32 8.81 9.70
N GLY A 169 -15.69 8.98 8.43
CA GLY A 169 -15.75 7.92 7.44
C GLY A 169 -14.38 7.34 7.10
N SER A 170 -13.33 8.18 7.03
CA SER A 170 -11.94 7.75 6.83
C SER A 170 -11.43 6.94 8.03
N VAL A 171 -11.68 7.41 9.25
CA VAL A 171 -11.32 6.68 10.47
C VAL A 171 -12.04 5.33 10.52
N TRP A 172 -13.36 5.31 10.27
CA TRP A 172 -14.12 4.06 10.25
C TRP A 172 -13.64 3.09 9.17
N ASN A 173 -13.39 3.59 7.96
CA ASN A 173 -12.86 2.79 6.87
C ASN A 173 -11.49 2.19 7.22
N THR A 174 -10.60 2.99 7.82
CA THR A 174 -9.26 2.55 8.25
C THR A 174 -9.35 1.51 9.35
N VAL A 175 -10.20 1.70 10.36
CA VAL A 175 -10.41 0.73 11.45
C VAL A 175 -10.97 -0.58 10.91
N MET A 176 -12.00 -0.54 10.05
CA MET A 176 -12.58 -1.74 9.45
C MET A 176 -11.61 -2.46 8.52
N ALA A 177 -10.85 -1.72 7.70
CA ALA A 177 -9.84 -2.30 6.83
C ALA A 177 -8.72 -2.96 7.65
N THR A 178 -8.28 -2.31 8.72
CA THR A 178 -7.25 -2.85 9.63
C THR A 178 -7.76 -4.10 10.35
N LEU A 179 -9.00 -4.10 10.83
CA LEU A 179 -9.59 -5.28 11.48
C LEU A 179 -9.69 -6.46 10.51
N LEU A 180 -10.19 -6.22 9.30
CA LEU A 180 -10.24 -7.24 8.24
C LEU A 180 -8.85 -7.75 7.86
N PHE A 181 -7.86 -6.86 7.79
CA PHE A 181 -6.47 -7.24 7.56
C PHE A 181 -5.96 -8.15 8.67
N VAL A 182 -6.17 -7.81 9.95
CA VAL A 182 -5.74 -8.64 11.08
C VAL A 182 -6.41 -10.01 11.04
N VAL A 183 -7.73 -10.06 10.80
CA VAL A 183 -8.46 -11.33 10.67
C VAL A 183 -7.90 -12.17 9.51
N ALA A 184 -7.74 -11.57 8.33
CA ALA A 184 -7.19 -12.27 7.16
C ALA A 184 -5.75 -12.75 7.42
N PHE A 185 -4.91 -11.93 8.06
CA PHE A 185 -3.55 -12.27 8.42
C PHE A 185 -3.51 -13.46 9.38
N MET A 186 -4.34 -13.47 10.43
CA MET A 186 -4.49 -14.61 11.35
C MET A 186 -4.95 -15.89 10.63
N LEU A 187 -5.93 -15.77 9.73
CA LEU A 187 -6.43 -16.90 8.94
C LEU A 187 -5.36 -17.46 7.99
N THR A 188 -4.40 -16.65 7.56
CA THR A 188 -3.32 -17.10 6.70
C THR A 188 -2.18 -17.81 7.43
N LEU A 189 -2.10 -17.77 8.77
CA LEU A 189 -1.00 -18.39 9.53
C LEU A 189 -0.73 -19.86 9.17
N PRO A 190 -1.75 -20.74 8.96
CA PRO A 190 -1.50 -22.11 8.51
C PRO A 190 -0.79 -22.19 7.16
N LEU A 191 -1.02 -21.21 6.29
CA LEU A 191 -0.43 -21.12 4.95
C LEU A 191 1.07 -20.76 4.98
N TRP A 192 1.56 -20.19 6.09
CA TRP A 192 2.96 -19.79 6.23
C TRP A 192 3.91 -20.98 6.41
N LEU A 193 3.37 -22.17 6.70
CA LEU A 193 4.14 -23.43 6.72
C LEU A 193 4.62 -23.82 5.32
N ILE A 194 3.99 -23.28 4.26
CA ILE A 194 4.38 -23.51 2.88
C ILE A 194 5.45 -22.48 2.49
N PRO A 195 6.66 -22.92 2.07
CA PRO A 195 7.70 -22.01 1.61
C PRO A 195 7.21 -21.08 0.49
N GLY A 196 7.55 -19.79 0.59
CA GLY A 196 7.19 -18.77 -0.39
C GLY A 196 5.90 -18.01 -0.09
N PHE A 197 4.93 -18.64 0.58
CA PHE A 197 3.70 -17.93 1.02
C PHE A 197 4.00 -16.86 2.08
N GLN A 198 5.10 -17.01 2.82
CA GLN A 198 5.58 -16.00 3.77
C GLN A 198 5.89 -14.65 3.09
N LEU A 199 6.18 -14.65 1.79
CA LEU A 199 6.40 -13.43 1.00
C LEU A 199 5.10 -12.99 0.32
N VAL A 200 4.42 -13.93 -0.35
CA VAL A 200 3.22 -13.61 -1.14
C VAL A 200 2.07 -13.10 -0.27
N VAL A 201 1.83 -13.71 0.90
CA VAL A 201 0.69 -13.36 1.76
C VAL A 201 0.79 -11.93 2.31
N PRO A 202 1.89 -11.51 2.96
CA PRO A 202 2.03 -10.12 3.40
C PRO A 202 1.93 -9.14 2.24
N LEU A 203 2.53 -9.45 1.09
CA LEU A 203 2.48 -8.60 -0.10
C LEU A 203 1.03 -8.35 -0.57
N VAL A 204 0.26 -9.42 -0.72
CA VAL A 204 -1.14 -9.41 -1.18
C VAL A 204 -2.04 -8.67 -0.19
N LEU A 205 -1.89 -8.94 1.11
CA LEU A 205 -2.71 -8.32 2.16
C LEU A 205 -2.38 -6.84 2.35
N THR A 206 -1.09 -6.47 2.31
CA THR A 206 -0.66 -5.07 2.46
C THR A 206 -1.08 -4.24 1.25
N ALA A 207 -0.99 -4.77 0.03
CA ALA A 207 -1.52 -4.12 -1.18
C ALA A 207 -3.03 -3.84 -1.06
N TRP A 208 -3.78 -4.79 -0.51
CA TRP A 208 -5.22 -4.62 -0.28
C TRP A 208 -5.51 -3.53 0.75
N LEU A 209 -4.79 -3.57 1.88
CA LEU A 209 -4.95 -2.61 2.97
C LEU A 209 -4.60 -1.19 2.51
N ASN A 210 -3.43 -1.02 1.89
CA ASN A 210 -2.95 0.28 1.39
C ASN A 210 -3.93 0.90 0.41
N LYS A 211 -4.42 0.10 -0.56
CA LYS A 211 -5.47 0.55 -1.47
C LYS A 211 -6.69 1.05 -0.71
N LYS A 212 -7.19 0.29 0.26
CA LYS A 212 -8.45 0.60 0.94
C LYS A 212 -8.33 1.84 1.84
N VAL A 213 -7.19 2.02 2.49
CA VAL A 213 -6.91 3.18 3.35
C VAL A 213 -6.64 4.42 2.49
N PHE A 214 -5.59 4.40 1.67
CA PHE A 214 -5.13 5.58 0.94
C PHE A 214 -6.15 6.10 -0.06
N LEU A 215 -6.88 5.22 -0.76
CA LEU A 215 -7.84 5.68 -1.76
C LEU A 215 -9.00 6.45 -1.13
N TYR A 216 -9.53 5.97 0.00
CA TYR A 216 -10.60 6.67 0.71
C TYR A 216 -10.10 8.03 1.19
N ASP A 217 -8.90 8.05 1.78
CA ASP A 217 -8.31 9.25 2.37
C ASP A 217 -8.06 10.35 1.33
N VAL A 218 -7.71 9.97 0.11
CA VAL A 218 -7.49 10.89 -1.01
C VAL A 218 -8.83 11.38 -1.59
N LEU A 219 -9.76 10.46 -1.84
CA LEU A 219 -11.00 10.80 -2.55
C LEU A 219 -12.03 11.50 -1.65
N GLN A 220 -11.97 11.36 -0.33
CA GLN A 220 -12.97 11.95 0.58
C GLN A 220 -13.12 13.47 0.44
N ASP A 221 -12.02 14.18 0.17
CA ASP A 221 -12.00 15.65 0.11
C ASP A 221 -12.33 16.16 -1.30
N TYR A 222 -12.01 15.37 -2.33
CA TYR A 222 -12.05 15.80 -3.72
C TYR A 222 -13.23 15.25 -4.53
N ALA A 223 -13.62 13.99 -4.30
CA ALA A 223 -14.65 13.29 -5.06
C ALA A 223 -16.05 13.47 -4.44
N SER A 224 -17.10 13.40 -5.27
CA SER A 224 -18.47 13.11 -4.79
C SER A 224 -18.59 11.64 -4.35
N LYS A 225 -19.70 11.28 -3.70
CA LYS A 225 -19.95 9.88 -3.28
C LYS A 225 -20.03 8.92 -4.47
N GLU A 226 -20.61 9.39 -5.57
CA GLU A 226 -20.80 8.64 -6.82
C GLU A 226 -19.47 8.46 -7.55
N GLU A 227 -18.70 9.54 -7.70
CA GLU A 227 -17.36 9.52 -8.30
C GLU A 227 -16.43 8.56 -7.54
N ARG A 228 -16.45 8.61 -6.20
CA ARG A 228 -15.64 7.72 -5.37
C ARG A 228 -15.99 6.25 -5.59
N LYS A 229 -17.28 5.90 -5.56
CA LYS A 229 -17.73 4.52 -5.79
C LYS A 229 -17.37 4.01 -7.20
N SER A 230 -17.52 4.87 -8.21
CA SER A 230 -17.10 4.54 -9.59
C SER A 230 -15.60 4.22 -9.63
N ILE A 231 -14.73 5.10 -9.10
CA ILE A 231 -13.28 4.88 -9.05
C ILE A 231 -12.91 3.61 -8.26
N GLU A 232 -13.50 3.42 -7.08
CA GLU A 232 -13.27 2.25 -6.24
C GLU A 232 -13.56 0.93 -6.96
N SER A 233 -14.58 0.92 -7.82
CA SER A 233 -15.01 -0.26 -8.56
C SER A 233 -14.23 -0.46 -9.87
N GLU A 234 -14.06 0.60 -10.66
CA GLU A 234 -13.47 0.55 -12.00
C GLU A 234 -11.95 0.45 -11.98
N GLU A 235 -11.29 1.17 -11.06
CA GLU A 235 -9.82 1.21 -10.93
C GLU A 235 -9.30 0.17 -9.92
N SER A 236 -10.19 -0.69 -9.42
CA SER A 236 -9.94 -1.63 -8.34
C SER A 236 -8.70 -2.51 -8.60
N GLY A 237 -8.58 -3.02 -9.83
CA GLY A 237 -7.46 -3.87 -10.24
C GLY A 237 -6.15 -3.10 -10.33
N SER A 238 -6.18 -1.92 -10.96
CA SER A 238 -5.01 -1.06 -11.15
C SER A 238 -4.42 -0.57 -9.83
N LEU A 239 -5.28 -0.14 -8.90
CA LEU A 239 -4.88 0.28 -7.55
C LEU A 239 -4.33 -0.86 -6.71
N TYR A 240 -4.82 -2.09 -6.95
CA TYR A 240 -4.30 -3.26 -6.29
C TYR A 240 -2.93 -3.66 -6.85
N LEU A 241 -2.76 -3.63 -8.17
CA LEU A 241 -1.49 -3.85 -8.84
C LEU A 241 -0.43 -2.81 -8.42
N MET A 242 -0.82 -1.54 -8.31
CA MET A 242 0.02 -0.49 -7.74
C MET A 242 0.52 -0.87 -6.34
N GLY A 243 -0.38 -1.33 -5.47
CA GLY A 243 -0.03 -1.79 -4.12
C GLY A 243 0.92 -2.98 -4.12
N LEU A 244 0.76 -3.92 -5.06
CA LEU A 244 1.69 -5.04 -5.23
C LEU A 244 3.07 -4.58 -5.69
N LEU A 245 3.16 -3.66 -6.66
CA LEU A 245 4.43 -3.11 -7.12
C LEU A 245 5.18 -2.37 -6.00
N LEU A 246 4.45 -1.55 -5.24
CA LEU A 246 4.99 -0.85 -4.08
C LEU A 246 5.37 -1.79 -2.94
N GLY A 247 4.59 -2.86 -2.73
CA GLY A 247 4.92 -3.91 -1.78
C GLY A 247 6.17 -4.68 -2.19
N LEU A 248 6.37 -4.95 -3.48
CA LEU A 248 7.60 -5.59 -3.96
C LEU A 248 8.83 -4.70 -3.71
N LEU A 249 8.67 -3.39 -3.83
CA LEU A 249 9.73 -2.43 -3.51
C LEU A 249 10.17 -2.52 -2.04
N SER A 250 9.29 -2.96 -1.13
CA SER A 250 9.63 -3.14 0.28
C SER A 250 10.62 -4.28 0.55
N TYR A 251 10.78 -5.23 -0.39
CA TYR A 251 11.80 -6.27 -0.27
C TYR A 251 13.20 -5.81 -0.66
N ILE A 252 13.32 -4.64 -1.30
CA ILE A 252 14.62 -4.07 -1.62
C ILE A 252 15.19 -3.40 -0.36
N PRO A 253 16.38 -3.83 0.12
CA PRO A 253 17.05 -3.17 1.25
C PRO A 253 17.15 -1.66 1.02
N LEU A 254 16.98 -0.88 2.10
CA LEU A 254 16.91 0.59 2.09
C LEU A 254 15.66 1.19 1.43
N ALA A 255 15.11 0.58 0.37
CA ALA A 255 13.91 1.10 -0.29
C ALA A 255 12.69 1.06 0.65
N PHE A 256 12.61 0.04 1.51
CA PHE A 256 11.52 -0.12 2.47
C PHE A 256 11.29 1.10 3.38
N PHE A 257 12.33 1.91 3.66
CA PHE A 257 12.19 3.15 4.43
C PHE A 257 11.31 4.20 3.73
N PHE A 258 11.34 4.23 2.40
CA PHE A 258 10.63 5.22 1.60
C PHE A 258 9.26 4.72 1.10
N VAL A 259 9.03 3.40 1.13
CA VAL A 259 7.79 2.77 0.63
C VAL A 259 6.52 3.40 1.21
N PRO A 260 6.39 3.71 2.51
CA PRO A 260 5.16 4.32 3.04
C PRO A 260 4.83 5.66 2.37
N ILE A 261 5.85 6.50 2.17
CA ILE A 261 5.72 7.84 1.58
C ILE A 261 5.45 7.74 0.07
N ILE A 262 6.22 6.89 -0.64
CA ILE A 262 6.00 6.64 -2.06
C ILE A 262 4.59 6.09 -2.29
N SER A 263 4.12 5.20 -1.41
CA SER A 263 2.77 4.64 -1.49
C SER A 263 1.70 5.71 -1.33
N ALA A 264 1.77 6.51 -0.25
CA ALA A 264 0.82 7.58 -0.01
C ALA A 264 0.75 8.57 -1.19
N LEU A 265 1.91 9.00 -1.72
CA LEU A 265 1.98 9.87 -2.89
C LEU A 265 1.41 9.19 -4.15
N SER A 266 1.77 7.94 -4.41
CA SER A 266 1.33 7.21 -5.61
C SER A 266 -0.17 7.01 -5.64
N TYR A 267 -0.78 6.64 -4.50
CA TYR A 267 -2.23 6.55 -4.36
C TYR A 267 -2.91 7.92 -4.48
N THR A 268 -2.28 8.99 -3.97
CA THR A 268 -2.77 10.36 -4.12
C THR A 268 -2.79 10.81 -5.58
N TYR A 269 -1.66 10.73 -6.29
CA TYR A 269 -1.59 11.09 -7.70
C TYR A 269 -2.53 10.23 -8.54
N TYR A 270 -2.60 8.92 -8.28
CA TYR A 270 -3.49 8.04 -9.01
C TYR A 270 -4.96 8.45 -8.81
N GLY A 271 -5.40 8.61 -7.57
CA GLY A 271 -6.78 8.96 -7.25
C GLY A 271 -7.19 10.31 -7.84
N LEU A 272 -6.31 11.31 -7.74
CA LEU A 272 -6.58 12.65 -8.25
C LEU A 272 -6.51 12.73 -9.79
N ASN A 273 -5.57 12.03 -10.45
CA ASN A 273 -5.55 11.91 -11.91
C ASN A 273 -6.82 11.20 -12.41
N ALA A 274 -7.25 10.13 -11.74
CA ALA A 274 -8.45 9.38 -12.09
C ALA A 274 -9.74 10.21 -11.94
N LEU A 275 -9.75 11.18 -11.01
CA LEU A 275 -10.82 12.17 -10.91
C LEU A 275 -10.74 13.23 -12.01
N GLU A 276 -9.55 13.77 -12.25
CA GLU A 276 -9.34 14.79 -13.27
C GLU A 276 -9.76 14.28 -14.65
N ASP A 277 -9.36 13.07 -15.01
CA ASP A 277 -9.68 12.46 -16.31
C ASP A 277 -11.16 12.14 -16.48
N ARG A 278 -11.92 11.95 -15.38
CA ARG A 278 -13.39 11.77 -15.41
C ARG A 278 -14.17 13.08 -15.50
N ARG A 279 -13.54 14.21 -15.16
CA ARG A 279 -14.16 15.54 -15.16
C ARG A 279 -13.80 16.37 -16.40
N LYS A 280 -12.91 15.86 -17.25
CA LYS A 280 -12.62 16.38 -18.60
C LYS A 280 -13.69 15.91 -19.58
#